data_AF-A0A6I5PGA2-F1
#
_entry.id   AF-A0A6I5PGA2-F1
#
_cell.length_a   1.000
_cell.length_b   1.000
_cell.length_c   1.000
_cell.angle_alpha   90.00
_cell.angle_beta   90.00
_cell.angle_gamma   90.00
#
_symmetry.space_group_name_H-M   'P 1'
#
loop_
_entity.id
_entity.type
_entity.pdbx_description
1 polymer ?
#
loop_
_entity_poly.entity_id
_entity_poly.type
_entity_poly.pdbx_seq_one_letter_code
_entity_poly.pdbx_strand_id
1 'polypeptide(L)'
;MGKLRRLPTLANAANPVFNLEQWVSLVAIQTGRVYQSALVDFNIEVGGLRIAPLFDETDYLSDHPDVAAAVQQGVFNYGFEHFVLFGIKEGRAPSNWFDADYYLAQNADVAAVVSSGQTTAIEHFLWFGHRENRDPNAWFDADDYLLNHLDVKVAVDVGDFDSAFEHYIEFGAEEGRLDGLLFDESFYLQQNPDVAAAVQKGDFALGLYHFLSFGQIEGRDPSSLFDQSAYLERHGDVAAAVASGALASGFEHFLLFGRAEGRVAG
;
A
#
# COMPACT_ATOMS: atom_id res chain seq x y z
N MET A 1 9.30 -0.52 37.16
CA MET A 1 9.92 0.80 36.84
C MET A 1 11.23 0.56 36.10
N GLY A 2 11.16 0.35 34.78
CA GLY A 2 12.33 0.17 33.91
C GLY A 2 12.51 1.41 33.05
N LYS A 3 13.64 2.11 33.22
CA LYS A 3 13.99 3.32 32.47
C LYS A 3 14.24 2.98 31.00
N LEU A 4 13.46 3.57 30.10
CA LEU A 4 13.76 3.66 28.67
C LEU A 4 15.13 4.33 28.51
N ARG A 5 16.11 3.61 27.94
CA ARG A 5 17.35 4.22 27.46
C ARG A 5 17.02 4.93 26.14
N ARG A 6 17.18 6.25 26.11
CA ARG A 6 17.19 7.01 24.85
C ARG A 6 18.39 6.56 24.02
N LEU A 7 18.16 6.23 22.75
CA LEU A 7 19.22 6.02 21.77
C LEU A 7 19.88 7.38 21.42
N PRO A 8 21.18 7.39 21.07
CA PRO A 8 21.90 8.63 20.78
C PRO A 8 21.44 9.23 19.45
N THR A 9 21.25 10.55 19.44
CA THR A 9 21.07 11.34 18.21
C THR A 9 22.37 11.34 17.41
N LEU A 10 22.32 10.87 16.16
CA LEU A 10 23.45 10.85 15.24
C LEU A 10 23.74 12.26 14.72
N ALA A 11 24.46 13.04 15.52
CA ALA A 11 25.27 14.14 15.04
C ALA A 11 26.71 13.64 14.86
N ASN A 12 27.13 13.55 13.60
CA ASN A 12 28.52 13.64 13.15
C ASN A 12 29.57 12.72 13.83
N ALA A 13 29.79 11.52 13.29
CA ALA A 13 31.08 10.84 13.39
C ALA A 13 31.26 9.79 12.26
N ALA A 14 32.37 9.93 11.54
CA ALA A 14 33.00 9.01 10.59
C ALA A 14 32.45 7.57 10.49
N ASN A 15 31.99 7.25 9.27
CA ASN A 15 31.71 5.95 8.68
C ASN A 15 32.47 4.74 9.30
N PRO A 16 31.78 3.84 10.03
CA PRO A 16 32.17 2.45 10.13
C PRO A 16 31.36 1.64 9.11
N VAL A 17 32.07 0.94 8.22
CA VAL A 17 31.49 -0.04 7.28
C VAL A 17 30.55 -0.96 8.05
N PHE A 18 29.26 -0.89 7.75
CA PHE A 18 28.24 -1.80 8.24
C PHE A 18 28.54 -3.18 7.63
N ASN A 19 28.99 -4.14 8.44
CA ASN A 19 29.36 -5.46 7.96
C ASN A 19 28.11 -6.36 7.89
N LEU A 20 27.48 -6.38 6.70
CA LEU A 20 26.35 -7.24 6.36
C LEU A 20 26.63 -8.75 6.58
N GLU A 21 27.88 -9.19 6.38
CA GLU A 21 28.28 -10.60 6.36
C GLU A 21 28.16 -11.28 7.75
N GLN A 22 28.51 -10.56 8.82
CA GLN A 22 28.57 -11.12 10.17
C GLN A 22 27.19 -11.35 10.79
N TRP A 23 26.21 -10.54 10.42
CA TRP A 23 24.91 -10.54 11.10
C TRP A 23 23.91 -11.50 10.43
N VAL A 24 23.89 -11.49 9.10
CA VAL A 24 23.02 -12.36 8.32
C VAL A 24 23.37 -13.84 8.49
N SER A 25 24.67 -14.14 8.65
CA SER A 25 25.17 -15.49 8.97
C SER A 25 24.61 -16.05 10.29
N LEU A 26 24.37 -15.20 11.30
CA LEU A 26 23.89 -15.67 12.61
C LEU A 26 22.40 -16.08 12.61
N VAL A 27 21.57 -15.43 11.80
CA VAL A 27 20.12 -15.68 11.76
C VAL A 27 19.77 -16.88 10.87
N ALA A 28 20.43 -17.00 9.72
CA ALA A 28 20.20 -18.09 8.76
C ALA A 28 20.63 -19.47 9.32
N ILE A 29 21.74 -19.53 10.07
CA ILE A 29 22.29 -20.76 10.65
C ILE A 29 21.36 -21.37 11.72
N GLN A 30 20.54 -20.56 12.39
CA GLN A 30 19.78 -21.04 13.55
C GLN A 30 18.38 -21.58 13.21
N THR A 31 17.82 -21.23 12.05
CA THR A 31 16.40 -21.53 11.74
C THR A 31 16.12 -22.08 10.34
N GLY A 32 17.09 -22.05 9.40
CA GLY A 32 16.90 -22.57 8.05
C GLY A 32 15.88 -21.80 7.20
N ARG A 33 15.48 -20.59 7.62
CA ARG A 33 14.65 -19.63 6.88
C ARG A 33 15.16 -18.22 7.16
N VAL A 34 15.27 -17.39 6.13
CA VAL A 34 15.42 -15.94 6.33
C VAL A 34 14.02 -15.40 6.58
N TYR A 35 13.74 -14.95 7.80
CA TYR A 35 12.50 -14.24 8.11
C TYR A 35 12.53 -12.86 7.44
N GLN A 36 11.38 -12.40 6.94
CA GLN A 36 11.16 -11.00 6.56
C GLN A 36 11.75 -10.04 7.61
N SER A 37 11.69 -10.37 8.91
CA SER A 37 12.25 -9.53 9.98
C SER A 37 13.75 -9.21 9.86
N ALA A 38 14.57 -10.08 9.26
CA ALA A 38 16.00 -9.79 9.05
C ALA A 38 16.25 -8.85 7.86
N LEU A 39 15.32 -8.79 6.89
CA LEU A 39 15.33 -7.84 5.77
C LEU A 39 14.64 -6.51 6.11
N VAL A 40 13.63 -6.56 7.00
CA VAL A 40 12.94 -5.39 7.57
C VAL A 40 13.92 -4.46 8.30
N ASP A 41 15.00 -5.02 8.90
CA ASP A 41 16.03 -4.25 9.59
C ASP A 41 16.96 -3.42 8.66
N PHE A 42 16.97 -3.70 7.34
CA PHE A 42 17.88 -3.00 6.41
C PHE A 42 17.31 -1.71 5.82
N ASN A 43 16.00 -1.45 5.95
CA ASN A 43 15.30 -0.27 5.43
C ASN A 43 15.83 0.22 4.06
N ILE A 44 16.09 -0.71 3.14
CA ILE A 44 16.56 -0.37 1.79
C ILE A 44 15.36 0.15 1.01
N GLU A 45 15.45 1.43 0.66
CA GLU A 45 14.47 2.14 -0.15
C GLU A 45 15.04 2.36 -1.55
N VAL A 46 14.26 2.04 -2.57
CA VAL A 46 14.55 2.43 -3.96
C VAL A 46 13.37 3.20 -4.48
N GLY A 47 13.63 4.43 -4.91
CA GLY A 47 12.60 5.32 -5.41
C GLY A 47 11.52 5.70 -4.40
N GLY A 48 11.76 5.51 -3.09
CA GLY A 48 10.82 5.82 -2.00
C GLY A 48 10.04 4.62 -1.49
N LEU A 49 10.16 3.46 -2.14
CA LEU A 49 9.53 2.23 -1.67
C LEU A 49 10.53 1.36 -0.90
N ARG A 50 10.12 0.84 0.26
CA ARG A 50 10.85 -0.24 0.94
C ARG A 50 10.82 -1.50 0.08
N ILE A 51 11.99 -2.06 -0.21
CA ILE A 51 12.10 -3.21 -1.13
C ILE A 51 11.79 -4.54 -0.44
N ALA A 52 12.04 -4.64 0.87
CA ALA A 52 11.82 -5.89 1.60
C ALA A 52 10.35 -6.38 1.52
N PRO A 53 9.31 -5.54 1.70
CA PRO A 53 7.91 -5.94 1.48
C PRO A 53 7.57 -6.35 0.05
N LEU A 54 8.33 -5.85 -0.93
CA LEU A 54 8.13 -6.10 -2.35
C LEU A 54 8.82 -7.37 -2.85
N PHE A 55 9.72 -7.96 -2.06
CA PHE A 55 10.59 -9.01 -2.55
C PHE A 55 10.26 -10.35 -1.91
N ASP A 56 10.03 -11.37 -2.73
CA ASP A 56 9.91 -12.76 -2.27
C ASP A 56 11.11 -13.57 -2.78
N GLU A 57 11.98 -14.00 -1.85
CA GLU A 57 13.19 -14.76 -2.17
C GLU A 57 12.88 -16.10 -2.83
N THR A 58 11.79 -16.76 -2.43
CA THR A 58 11.45 -18.08 -2.96
C THR A 58 10.96 -17.95 -4.39
N ASP A 59 10.04 -17.01 -4.64
CA ASP A 59 9.51 -16.74 -5.98
C ASP A 59 10.63 -16.25 -6.91
N TYR A 60 11.43 -15.28 -6.46
CA TYR A 60 12.50 -14.71 -7.27
C TYR A 60 13.54 -15.74 -7.69
N LEU A 61 13.98 -16.62 -6.79
CA LEU A 61 14.94 -17.68 -7.14
C LEU A 61 14.30 -18.80 -7.98
N SER A 62 13.01 -19.06 -7.81
CA SER A 62 12.26 -20.00 -8.65
C SER A 62 12.17 -19.49 -10.10
N ASP A 63 11.90 -18.21 -10.28
CA ASP A 63 11.75 -17.57 -11.60
C ASP A 63 13.09 -17.23 -12.26
N HIS A 64 14.17 -17.21 -11.47
CA HIS A 64 15.52 -16.90 -11.93
C HIS A 64 16.54 -18.01 -11.57
N PRO A 65 16.51 -19.16 -12.27
CA PRO A 65 17.41 -20.28 -11.99
C PRO A 65 18.90 -19.95 -12.07
N ASP A 66 19.27 -18.94 -12.88
CA ASP A 66 20.63 -18.43 -12.99
C ASP A 66 21.07 -17.73 -11.70
N VAL A 67 20.19 -16.92 -11.09
CA VAL A 67 20.44 -16.28 -9.79
C VAL A 67 20.45 -17.33 -8.69
N ALA A 68 19.53 -18.30 -8.71
CA ALA A 68 19.53 -19.41 -7.76
C ALA A 68 20.85 -20.19 -7.78
N ALA A 69 21.40 -20.46 -8.96
CA ALA A 69 22.70 -21.09 -9.10
C ALA A 69 23.84 -20.20 -8.56
N ALA A 70 23.79 -18.88 -8.80
CA ALA A 70 24.77 -17.94 -8.28
C ALA A 70 24.75 -17.86 -6.74
N VAL A 71 23.56 -17.89 -6.13
CA VAL A 71 23.39 -17.95 -4.67
C VAL A 71 23.96 -19.26 -4.10
N GLN A 72 23.65 -20.40 -4.72
CA GLN A 72 24.20 -21.70 -4.30
C GLN A 72 25.73 -21.78 -4.39
N GLN A 73 26.32 -21.03 -5.33
CA GLN A 73 27.78 -20.93 -5.49
C GLN A 73 28.42 -19.89 -4.56
N GLY A 74 27.63 -19.16 -3.78
CA GLY A 74 28.09 -18.10 -2.89
C GLY A 74 28.57 -16.84 -3.62
N VAL A 75 28.14 -16.63 -4.87
CA VAL A 75 28.38 -15.37 -5.59
C VAL A 75 27.52 -14.25 -5.02
N PHE A 76 26.28 -14.58 -4.65
CA PHE A 76 25.39 -13.75 -3.88
C PHE A 76 25.00 -14.50 -2.61
N ASN A 77 24.72 -13.76 -1.54
CA ASN A 77 24.17 -14.35 -0.33
C ASN A 77 22.68 -14.69 -0.52
N TYR A 78 21.96 -13.86 -1.28
CA TYR A 78 20.51 -13.94 -1.51
C TYR A 78 20.12 -13.46 -2.91
N GLY A 79 18.95 -13.91 -3.38
CA GLY A 79 18.26 -13.33 -4.53
C GLY A 79 17.96 -11.85 -4.32
N PHE A 80 17.61 -11.45 -3.09
CA PHE A 80 17.40 -10.03 -2.73
C PHE A 80 18.63 -9.16 -3.03
N GLU A 81 19.83 -9.64 -2.69
CA GLU A 81 21.09 -8.94 -2.98
C GLU A 81 21.30 -8.78 -4.49
N HIS A 82 21.06 -9.85 -5.25
CA HIS A 82 21.09 -9.78 -6.71
C HIS A 82 20.07 -8.77 -7.25
N PHE A 83 18.84 -8.79 -6.76
CA PHE A 83 17.77 -7.92 -7.24
C PHE A 83 18.13 -6.44 -7.09
N VAL A 84 18.57 -6.04 -5.90
CA VAL A 84 18.92 -4.64 -5.60
C VAL A 84 20.14 -4.18 -6.41
N LEU A 85 21.17 -5.03 -6.54
CA LEU A 85 22.42 -4.65 -7.21
C LEU A 85 22.34 -4.74 -8.74
N PHE A 86 21.56 -5.68 -9.27
CA PHE A 86 21.53 -6.03 -10.69
C PHE A 86 20.12 -6.18 -11.24
N GLY A 87 19.24 -6.93 -10.56
CA GLY A 87 17.91 -7.30 -11.06
C GLY A 87 17.04 -6.14 -11.50
N ILE A 88 17.06 -5.00 -10.79
CA ILE A 88 16.33 -3.79 -11.19
C ILE A 88 16.79 -3.29 -12.57
N LYS A 89 18.11 -3.23 -12.79
CA LYS A 89 18.71 -2.81 -14.07
C LYS A 89 18.59 -3.85 -15.17
N GLU A 90 18.43 -5.12 -14.79
CA GLU A 90 18.11 -6.21 -15.72
C GLU A 90 16.62 -6.30 -16.05
N GLY A 91 15.77 -5.57 -15.32
CA GLY A 91 14.32 -5.55 -15.55
C GLY A 91 13.58 -6.74 -14.96
N ARG A 92 14.18 -7.43 -13.98
CA ARG A 92 13.57 -8.59 -13.32
C ARG A 92 12.52 -8.14 -12.32
N ALA A 93 11.35 -8.80 -12.32
CA ALA A 93 10.33 -8.55 -11.31
C ALA A 93 10.79 -9.11 -9.94
N PRO A 94 10.60 -8.38 -8.83
CA PRO A 94 11.00 -8.87 -7.51
C PRO A 94 10.07 -9.96 -6.94
N SER A 95 8.83 -10.01 -7.42
CA SER A 95 7.82 -11.04 -7.15
C SER A 95 6.57 -10.77 -8.00
N ASN A 96 5.51 -11.55 -7.78
CA ASN A 96 4.27 -11.52 -8.55
C ASN A 96 3.42 -10.24 -8.42
N TRP A 97 3.77 -9.28 -7.55
CA TRP A 97 3.04 -8.00 -7.49
C TRP A 97 3.38 -7.07 -8.66
N PHE A 98 4.51 -7.29 -9.35
CA PHE A 98 4.89 -6.47 -10.49
C PHE A 98 4.84 -7.28 -11.78
N ASP A 99 3.88 -6.94 -12.65
CA ASP A 99 3.76 -7.51 -13.99
C ASP A 99 4.30 -6.51 -15.01
N ALA A 100 5.51 -6.74 -15.49
CA ALA A 100 6.16 -5.87 -16.45
C ALA A 100 5.40 -5.79 -17.79
N ASP A 101 4.79 -6.88 -18.24
CA ASP A 101 4.05 -6.91 -19.50
C ASP A 101 2.75 -6.11 -19.39
N TYR A 102 2.02 -6.28 -18.28
CA TYR A 102 0.86 -5.45 -17.96
C TYR A 102 1.26 -3.97 -17.86
N TYR A 103 2.30 -3.66 -17.09
CA TYR A 103 2.73 -2.29 -16.85
C TYR A 103 3.09 -1.58 -18.16
N LEU A 104 3.84 -2.22 -19.06
CA LEU A 104 4.19 -1.63 -20.35
C LEU A 104 3.00 -1.56 -21.32
N ALA A 105 2.05 -2.48 -21.23
CA ALA A 105 0.83 -2.43 -22.03
C ALA A 105 -0.07 -1.23 -21.66
N GLN A 106 -0.16 -0.87 -20.38
CA GLN A 106 -0.92 0.30 -19.93
C GLN A 106 -0.18 1.63 -20.15
N ASN A 107 1.15 1.59 -20.22
CA ASN A 107 2.01 2.77 -20.19
C ASN A 107 2.87 2.87 -21.46
N ALA A 108 2.24 3.27 -22.57
CA ALA A 108 2.89 3.33 -23.88
C ALA A 108 4.11 4.27 -23.94
N ASP A 109 4.10 5.35 -23.15
CA ASP A 109 5.23 6.25 -22.98
C ASP A 109 6.43 5.56 -22.31
N VAL A 110 6.17 4.73 -21.29
CA VAL A 110 7.18 3.92 -20.62
C VAL A 110 7.70 2.81 -21.54
N ALA A 111 6.81 2.14 -22.27
CA ALA A 111 7.20 1.14 -23.27
C ALA A 111 8.18 1.68 -24.31
N ALA A 112 7.98 2.93 -24.76
CA ALA A 112 8.90 3.57 -25.69
C ALA A 112 10.31 3.74 -25.10
N VAL A 113 10.44 4.24 -23.86
CA VAL A 113 11.76 4.45 -23.24
C VAL A 113 12.46 3.14 -22.86
N VAL A 114 11.70 2.11 -22.45
CA VAL A 114 12.21 0.75 -22.20
C VAL A 114 12.74 0.14 -23.50
N SER A 115 12.01 0.25 -24.60
CA SER A 115 12.45 -0.28 -25.91
C SER A 115 13.74 0.37 -26.43
N SER A 116 14.00 1.61 -26.01
CA SER A 116 15.24 2.33 -26.32
C SER A 116 16.40 2.03 -25.36
N GLY A 117 16.19 1.18 -24.35
CA GLY A 117 17.20 0.76 -23.38
C GLY A 117 17.57 1.83 -22.35
N GLN A 118 16.72 2.85 -22.16
CA GLN A 118 17.01 3.94 -21.21
C GLN A 118 16.69 3.57 -19.76
N THR A 119 15.72 2.67 -19.57
CA THR A 119 15.30 2.18 -18.25
C THR A 119 14.64 0.80 -18.41
N THR A 120 14.25 0.19 -17.29
CA THR A 120 13.43 -1.03 -17.25
C THR A 120 12.04 -0.70 -16.72
N ALA A 121 11.06 -1.58 -16.94
CA ALA A 121 9.70 -1.39 -16.43
C ALA A 121 9.68 -1.24 -14.91
N ILE A 122 10.35 -2.16 -14.19
CA ILE A 122 10.45 -2.13 -12.73
C ILE A 122 11.21 -0.90 -12.23
N GLU A 123 12.28 -0.49 -12.90
CA GLU A 123 13.00 0.73 -12.53
C GLU A 123 12.10 1.95 -12.68
N HIS A 124 11.39 2.09 -13.80
CA HIS A 124 10.45 3.19 -13.97
C HIS A 124 9.37 3.19 -12.90
N PHE A 125 8.79 2.02 -12.61
CA PHE A 125 7.75 1.92 -11.59
C PHE A 125 8.26 2.35 -10.20
N LEU A 126 9.41 1.84 -9.77
CA LEU A 126 9.98 2.12 -8.45
C LEU A 126 10.30 3.61 -8.25
N TRP A 127 10.76 4.32 -9.29
CA TRP A 127 11.16 5.72 -9.16
C TRP A 127 10.04 6.73 -9.47
N PHE A 128 9.10 6.36 -10.34
CA PHE A 128 8.10 7.27 -10.89
C PHE A 128 6.70 6.67 -10.85
N GLY A 129 6.52 5.45 -11.37
CA GLY A 129 5.21 4.88 -11.65
C GLY A 129 4.25 4.86 -10.45
N HIS A 130 4.73 4.44 -9.28
CA HIS A 130 3.89 4.37 -8.09
C HIS A 130 3.39 5.76 -7.64
N ARG A 131 4.20 6.82 -7.79
CA ARG A 131 3.82 8.22 -7.49
C ARG A 131 2.93 8.84 -8.56
N GLU A 132 2.97 8.28 -9.77
CA GLU A 132 2.12 8.68 -10.89
C GLU A 132 0.78 7.92 -10.91
N ASN A 133 0.43 7.19 -9.84
CA ASN A 133 -0.74 6.31 -9.75
C ASN A 133 -0.83 5.28 -10.89
N ARG A 134 0.31 4.80 -11.41
CA ARG A 134 0.33 3.76 -12.44
C ARG A 134 0.29 2.38 -11.81
N ASP A 135 -0.64 1.55 -12.24
CA ASP A 135 -0.86 0.23 -11.64
C ASP A 135 0.26 -0.77 -12.00
N PRO A 136 0.89 -1.44 -11.02
CA PRO A 136 1.97 -2.39 -11.27
C PRO A 136 1.51 -3.74 -11.81
N ASN A 137 0.21 -4.04 -11.72
CA ASN A 137 -0.40 -5.29 -12.14
C ASN A 137 -1.91 -5.08 -12.40
N ALA A 138 -2.58 -6.11 -12.90
CA ALA A 138 -4.00 -6.03 -13.30
C ALA A 138 -5.02 -6.02 -12.16
N TRP A 139 -4.62 -6.23 -10.91
CA TRP A 139 -5.53 -6.39 -9.77
C TRP A 139 -5.40 -5.29 -8.71
N PHE A 140 -4.29 -4.56 -8.68
CA PHE A 140 -4.14 -3.35 -7.87
C PHE A 140 -4.47 -2.14 -8.73
N ASP A 141 -5.49 -1.38 -8.34
CA ASP A 141 -5.87 -0.11 -8.94
C ASP A 141 -5.60 1.00 -7.92
N ALA A 142 -4.61 1.86 -8.20
CA ALA A 142 -4.19 2.90 -7.28
C ALA A 142 -5.28 3.95 -7.05
N ASP A 143 -6.02 4.32 -8.10
CA ASP A 143 -7.06 5.34 -8.02
C ASP A 143 -8.27 4.79 -7.25
N ASP A 144 -8.69 3.56 -7.51
CA ASP A 144 -9.75 2.87 -6.76
C ASP A 144 -9.35 2.67 -5.29
N TYR A 145 -8.10 2.27 -5.01
CA TYR A 145 -7.61 2.13 -3.65
C TYR A 145 -7.72 3.44 -2.85
N LEU A 146 -7.33 4.57 -3.45
CA LEU A 146 -7.47 5.89 -2.81
C LEU A 146 -8.93 6.33 -2.69
N LEU A 147 -9.77 5.97 -3.66
CA LEU A 147 -11.21 6.27 -3.65
C LEU A 147 -11.91 5.58 -2.47
N ASN A 148 -11.51 4.34 -2.18
CA ASN A 148 -12.15 3.48 -1.18
C ASN A 148 -11.48 3.52 0.20
N HIS A 149 -10.28 4.08 0.30
CA HIS A 149 -9.54 4.25 1.55
C HIS A 149 -9.14 5.71 1.75
N LEU A 150 -10.13 6.53 2.10
CA LEU A 150 -9.93 7.97 2.24
C LEU A 150 -8.95 8.35 3.34
N ASP A 151 -8.79 7.53 4.38
CA ASP A 151 -7.73 7.68 5.36
C ASP A 151 -6.35 7.64 4.69
N VAL A 152 -6.16 6.71 3.75
CA VAL A 152 -4.95 6.62 2.95
C VAL A 152 -4.84 7.80 2.00
N LYS A 153 -5.93 8.19 1.33
CA LYS A 153 -5.91 9.37 0.45
C LYS A 153 -5.45 10.63 1.18
N VAL A 154 -5.97 10.88 2.38
CA VAL A 154 -5.55 12.02 3.20
C VAL A 154 -4.06 11.90 3.55
N ALA A 155 -3.61 10.70 3.95
CA ALA A 155 -2.21 10.47 4.29
C ALA A 155 -1.27 10.70 3.08
N VAL A 156 -1.67 10.31 1.87
CA VAL A 156 -0.93 10.62 0.63
C VAL A 156 -0.95 12.13 0.34
N ASP A 157 -2.12 12.78 0.43
CA ASP A 157 -2.26 14.21 0.13
C ASP A 157 -1.42 15.11 1.06
N VAL A 158 -1.19 14.69 2.31
CA VAL A 158 -0.34 15.41 3.28
C VAL A 158 1.13 14.97 3.26
N GLY A 159 1.47 13.96 2.46
CA GLY A 159 2.84 13.46 2.29
C GLY A 159 3.32 12.51 3.38
N ASP A 160 2.42 11.87 4.13
CA ASP A 160 2.77 10.77 5.03
C ASP A 160 3.09 9.49 4.26
N PHE A 161 2.55 9.36 3.04
CA PHE A 161 2.91 8.35 2.04
C PHE A 161 3.12 9.02 0.68
N ASP A 162 4.07 8.54 -0.10
CA ASP A 162 4.35 8.95 -1.47
C ASP A 162 3.30 8.42 -2.47
N SER A 163 2.58 7.34 -2.14
CA SER A 163 1.58 6.75 -3.05
C SER A 163 0.59 5.80 -2.37
N ALA A 164 -0.52 5.52 -3.07
CA ALA A 164 -1.47 4.46 -2.72
C ALA A 164 -0.77 3.09 -2.57
N PHE A 165 0.11 2.78 -3.52
CA PHE A 165 0.80 1.50 -3.58
C PHE A 165 1.78 1.30 -2.42
N GLU A 166 2.52 2.36 -2.04
CA GLU A 166 3.37 2.33 -0.85
C GLU A 166 2.54 1.98 0.39
N HIS A 167 1.46 2.72 0.65
CA HIS A 167 0.60 2.41 1.78
C HIS A 167 0.09 0.96 1.71
N TYR A 168 -0.40 0.52 0.55
CA TYR A 168 -0.96 -0.82 0.40
C TYR A 168 0.06 -1.91 0.75
N ILE A 169 1.28 -1.81 0.22
CA ILE A 169 2.32 -2.80 0.47
C ILE A 169 2.81 -2.78 1.92
N GLU A 170 2.87 -1.61 2.54
CA GLU A 170 3.38 -1.49 3.90
C GLU A 170 2.35 -1.83 4.98
N PHE A 171 1.06 -1.61 4.70
CA PHE A 171 -0.01 -1.74 5.68
C PHE A 171 -1.26 -2.40 5.09
N GLY A 172 -1.72 -1.92 3.92
CA GLY A 172 -3.01 -2.30 3.37
C GLY A 172 -3.20 -3.79 3.09
N ALA A 173 -2.15 -4.51 2.69
CA ALA A 173 -2.19 -5.94 2.46
C ALA A 173 -2.43 -6.72 3.77
N GLU A 174 -1.74 -6.35 4.85
CA GLU A 174 -1.94 -6.97 6.18
C GLU A 174 -3.28 -6.56 6.81
N GLU A 175 -3.74 -5.34 6.51
CA GLU A 175 -5.05 -4.82 6.94
C GLU A 175 -6.23 -5.41 6.13
N GLY A 176 -5.97 -6.19 5.07
CA GLY A 176 -7.00 -6.76 4.20
C GLY A 176 -7.76 -5.71 3.37
N ARG A 177 -7.11 -4.59 3.03
CA ARG A 177 -7.78 -3.43 2.41
C ARG A 177 -8.24 -3.67 0.96
N LEU A 178 -7.72 -4.70 0.28
CA LEU A 178 -8.30 -5.12 -1.01
C LEU A 178 -9.56 -6.01 -0.89
N ASP A 179 -9.98 -6.40 0.33
CA ASP A 179 -11.11 -7.32 0.54
C ASP A 179 -12.48 -6.64 0.75
N GLY A 180 -12.74 -5.49 0.11
CA GLY A 180 -14.10 -4.94 -0.03
C GLY A 180 -14.22 -3.41 0.06
N LEU A 181 -15.12 -2.86 -0.75
CA LEU A 181 -15.38 -1.42 -0.87
C LEU A 181 -16.27 -0.92 0.28
N LEU A 182 -15.76 0.00 1.10
CA LEU A 182 -16.58 0.69 2.09
C LEU A 182 -17.49 1.75 1.47
N PHE A 183 -17.22 2.15 0.22
CA PHE A 183 -18.12 2.96 -0.59
C PHE A 183 -18.31 2.30 -1.96
N ASP A 184 -19.56 2.01 -2.34
CA ASP A 184 -19.90 1.44 -3.64
C ASP A 184 -20.70 2.50 -4.41
N GLU A 185 -20.08 3.12 -5.40
CA GLU A 185 -20.69 4.18 -6.21
C GLU A 185 -21.99 3.71 -6.89
N SER A 186 -22.02 2.47 -7.40
CA SER A 186 -23.20 1.94 -8.08
C SER A 186 -24.35 1.73 -7.10
N PHE A 187 -24.06 1.14 -5.93
CA PHE A 187 -25.01 1.03 -4.83
C PHE A 187 -25.49 2.41 -4.38
N TYR A 188 -24.57 3.34 -4.15
CA TYR A 188 -24.87 4.65 -3.60
C TYR A 188 -25.77 5.45 -4.54
N LEU A 189 -25.47 5.51 -5.83
CA LEU A 189 -26.33 6.19 -6.81
C LEU A 189 -27.68 5.48 -7.02
N GLN A 190 -27.71 4.14 -6.94
CA GLN A 190 -28.96 3.39 -7.02
C GLN A 190 -29.89 3.69 -5.83
N GLN A 191 -29.32 3.76 -4.62
CA GLN A 191 -30.06 4.02 -3.39
C GLN A 191 -30.41 5.50 -3.20
N ASN A 192 -29.70 6.40 -3.89
CA ASN A 192 -29.87 7.85 -3.80
C ASN A 192 -30.15 8.47 -5.19
N PRO A 193 -31.37 8.30 -5.75
CA PRO A 193 -31.71 8.78 -7.09
C PRO A 193 -31.58 10.31 -7.27
N ASP A 194 -31.73 11.07 -6.18
CA ASP A 194 -31.51 12.52 -6.16
C ASP A 194 -30.03 12.87 -6.42
N VAL A 195 -29.12 12.10 -5.83
CA VAL A 195 -27.68 12.25 -6.06
C VAL A 195 -27.31 11.80 -7.46
N ALA A 196 -27.87 10.69 -7.94
CA ALA A 196 -27.66 10.22 -9.32
C ALA A 196 -28.07 11.28 -10.35
N ALA A 197 -29.19 11.96 -10.13
CA ALA A 197 -29.62 13.06 -10.99
C ALA A 197 -28.65 14.27 -10.93
N ALA A 198 -28.13 14.59 -9.75
CA ALA A 198 -27.16 15.67 -9.58
C ALA A 198 -25.82 15.35 -10.27
N VAL A 199 -25.36 14.10 -10.21
CA VAL A 199 -24.15 13.63 -10.92
C VAL A 199 -24.38 13.68 -12.43
N GLN A 200 -25.51 13.18 -12.93
CA GLN A 200 -25.83 13.21 -14.36
C GLN A 200 -25.89 14.65 -14.92
N LYS A 201 -26.33 15.60 -14.09
CA LYS A 201 -26.38 17.02 -14.44
C LYS A 201 -25.02 17.72 -14.36
N GLY A 202 -24.02 17.07 -13.76
CA GLY A 202 -22.69 17.62 -13.53
C GLY A 202 -22.59 18.54 -12.31
N ASP A 203 -23.59 18.54 -11.43
CA ASP A 203 -23.53 19.27 -10.15
C ASP A 203 -22.52 18.62 -9.19
N PHE A 204 -22.32 17.30 -9.32
CA PHE A 204 -21.23 16.53 -8.71
C PHE A 204 -20.54 15.67 -9.77
N ALA A 205 -19.24 15.45 -9.63
CA ALA A 205 -18.50 14.56 -10.53
C ALA A 205 -18.80 13.07 -10.28
N LEU A 206 -19.12 12.69 -9.03
CA LEU A 206 -19.39 11.34 -8.54
C LEU A 206 -20.32 11.40 -7.32
N GLY A 207 -21.03 10.32 -7.04
CA GLY A 207 -21.83 10.09 -5.84
C GLY A 207 -21.00 10.15 -4.57
N LEU A 208 -19.75 9.70 -4.63
CA LEU A 208 -18.80 9.85 -3.52
C LEU A 208 -18.67 11.31 -3.05
N TYR A 209 -18.56 12.28 -3.97
CA TYR A 209 -18.40 13.69 -3.57
C TYR A 209 -19.61 14.18 -2.79
N HIS A 210 -20.81 13.77 -3.20
CA HIS A 210 -22.01 14.05 -2.44
C HIS A 210 -21.97 13.35 -1.08
N PHE A 211 -21.60 12.08 -1.03
CA PHE A 211 -21.54 11.33 0.22
C PHE A 211 -20.61 11.98 1.25
N LEU A 212 -19.41 12.37 0.86
CA LEU A 212 -18.45 13.01 1.76
C LEU A 212 -18.89 14.39 2.21
N SER A 213 -19.50 15.17 1.32
CA SER A 213 -19.92 16.54 1.60
C SER A 213 -21.22 16.60 2.42
N PHE A 214 -22.12 15.65 2.20
CA PHE A 214 -23.50 15.68 2.71
C PHE A 214 -23.95 14.31 3.19
N GLY A 215 -23.80 13.27 2.36
CA GLY A 215 -24.45 11.98 2.59
C GLY A 215 -24.09 11.30 3.92
N GLN A 216 -22.85 11.40 4.38
CA GLN A 216 -22.44 10.81 5.67
C GLN A 216 -23.13 11.48 6.87
N ILE A 217 -23.34 12.80 6.78
CA ILE A 217 -24.02 13.61 7.80
C ILE A 217 -25.54 13.38 7.71
N GLU A 218 -26.05 13.20 6.49
CA GLU A 218 -27.43 12.82 6.23
C GLU A 218 -27.75 11.37 6.63
N GLY A 219 -26.74 10.57 6.98
CA GLY A 219 -26.90 9.18 7.40
C GLY A 219 -27.23 8.22 6.27
N ARG A 220 -26.77 8.51 5.04
CA ARG A 220 -26.91 7.63 3.89
C ARG A 220 -25.86 6.53 3.94
N ASP A 221 -26.22 5.30 3.59
CA ASP A 221 -25.26 4.19 3.60
C ASP A 221 -24.35 4.23 2.36
N PRO A 222 -23.02 4.10 2.53
CA PRO A 222 -22.05 4.24 1.44
C PRO A 222 -21.91 2.99 0.57
N SER A 223 -22.21 1.80 1.10
CA SER A 223 -22.22 0.54 0.36
C SER A 223 -23.17 -0.45 1.04
N SER A 224 -23.42 -1.59 0.40
CA SER A 224 -24.17 -2.68 1.05
C SER A 224 -23.45 -3.33 2.23
N LEU A 225 -22.19 -2.93 2.49
CA LEU A 225 -21.34 -3.50 3.54
C LEU A 225 -21.34 -2.65 4.81
N PHE A 226 -21.98 -1.47 4.81
CA PHE A 226 -22.04 -0.60 5.98
C PHE A 226 -23.46 -0.10 6.18
N ASP A 227 -24.02 -0.36 7.36
CA ASP A 227 -25.32 0.18 7.80
C ASP A 227 -25.07 1.16 8.95
N GLN A 228 -25.18 2.45 8.64
CA GLN A 228 -24.90 3.50 9.62
C GLN A 228 -25.88 3.45 10.80
N SER A 229 -27.14 3.13 10.54
CA SER A 229 -28.16 3.09 11.58
C SER A 229 -27.89 1.94 12.55
N ALA A 230 -27.61 0.75 12.03
CA ALA A 230 -27.25 -0.42 12.83
C ALA A 230 -25.94 -0.21 13.59
N TYR A 231 -24.95 0.43 12.95
CA TYR A 231 -23.67 0.74 13.58
C TYR A 231 -23.84 1.68 14.78
N LEU A 232 -24.60 2.77 14.63
CA LEU A 232 -24.86 3.72 15.72
C LEU A 232 -25.75 3.13 16.83
N GLU A 233 -26.70 2.25 16.49
CA GLU A 233 -27.52 1.54 17.48
C GLU A 233 -26.65 0.61 18.35
N ARG A 234 -25.69 -0.09 17.73
CA ARG A 234 -24.78 -1.01 18.41
C ARG A 234 -23.71 -0.29 19.24
N HIS A 235 -23.33 0.92 18.84
CA HIS A 235 -22.22 1.67 19.39
C HIS A 235 -22.67 3.02 19.97
N GLY A 236 -23.31 2.97 21.13
CA GLY A 236 -23.88 4.15 21.79
C GLY A 236 -22.86 5.25 22.13
N ASP A 237 -21.59 4.91 22.33
CA ASP A 237 -20.49 5.85 22.50
C ASP A 237 -20.25 6.67 21.21
N VAL A 238 -20.30 6.01 20.06
CA VAL A 238 -20.20 6.64 18.74
C VAL A 238 -21.43 7.49 18.46
N ALA A 239 -22.63 6.98 18.75
CA ALA A 239 -23.86 7.75 18.60
C ALA A 239 -23.83 9.06 19.41
N ALA A 240 -23.28 9.03 20.62
CA ALA A 240 -23.10 10.23 21.44
C ALA A 240 -22.05 11.20 20.83
N ALA A 241 -20.95 10.68 20.29
CA ALA A 241 -19.94 11.49 19.61
C ALA A 241 -20.50 12.17 18.35
N VAL A 242 -21.30 11.45 17.55
CA VAL A 242 -22.00 12.02 16.38
C VAL A 242 -23.03 13.07 16.80
N ALA A 243 -23.86 12.77 17.81
CA ALA A 243 -24.87 13.71 18.31
C ALA A 243 -24.28 15.01 18.89
N SER A 244 -23.05 14.96 19.41
CA SER A 244 -22.34 16.15 19.91
C SER A 244 -21.54 16.89 18.82
N GLY A 245 -21.50 16.37 17.59
CA GLY A 245 -20.72 16.92 16.48
C GLY A 245 -19.21 16.69 16.61
N ALA A 246 -18.78 15.82 17.52
CA ALA A 246 -17.37 15.43 17.64
C ALA A 246 -16.95 14.49 16.51
N LEU A 247 -17.91 13.80 15.90
CA LEU A 247 -17.76 13.01 14.67
C LEU A 247 -18.90 13.40 13.72
N ALA A 248 -18.61 13.42 12.42
CA ALA A 248 -19.55 13.66 11.34
C ALA A 248 -20.56 12.52 11.19
N SER A 249 -20.14 11.27 11.39
CA SER A 249 -20.99 10.09 11.16
C SER A 249 -20.48 8.83 11.87
N GLY A 250 -21.32 7.80 11.93
CA GLY A 250 -20.91 6.46 12.35
C GLY A 250 -19.88 5.85 11.39
N PHE A 251 -20.00 6.18 10.10
CA PHE A 251 -19.05 5.78 9.07
C PHE A 251 -17.66 6.38 9.31
N GLU A 252 -17.58 7.67 9.62
CA GLU A 252 -16.31 8.33 9.97
C GLU A 252 -15.65 7.66 11.17
N HIS A 253 -16.43 7.33 12.22
CA HIS A 253 -15.88 6.56 13.34
C HIS A 253 -15.34 5.20 12.89
N PHE A 254 -16.12 4.47 12.10
CA PHE A 254 -15.73 3.12 11.66
C PHE A 254 -14.41 3.15 10.88
N LEU A 255 -14.25 4.14 10.01
CA LEU A 255 -13.04 4.38 9.26
C LEU A 255 -11.83 4.71 10.14
N LEU A 256 -11.99 5.66 11.06
CA LEU A 256 -10.89 6.20 11.87
C LEU A 256 -10.50 5.32 13.06
N PHE A 257 -11.47 4.61 13.65
CA PHE A 257 -11.28 3.90 14.92
C PHE A 257 -11.90 2.51 14.92
N GLY A 258 -13.10 2.34 14.34
CA GLY A 258 -13.89 1.11 14.49
C GLY A 258 -13.18 -0.15 14.01
N ARG A 259 -12.43 -0.08 12.89
CA ARG A 259 -11.63 -1.21 12.40
C ARG A 259 -10.52 -1.60 13.37
N ALA A 260 -9.74 -0.64 13.87
CA ALA A 260 -8.68 -0.87 14.85
C ALA A 260 -9.22 -1.37 16.20
N GLU A 261 -10.44 -0.99 16.55
CA GLU A 261 -11.15 -1.45 17.74
C GLU A 261 -11.85 -2.81 17.54
N GLY A 262 -11.79 -3.41 16.34
CA GLY A 262 -12.43 -4.68 16.02
C GLY A 262 -13.96 -4.61 15.96
N ARG A 263 -14.53 -3.43 15.74
CA ARG A 263 -15.97 -3.25 15.50
C ARG A 263 -16.30 -3.72 14.09
N VAL A 264 -17.52 -4.21 13.90
CA VAL A 264 -18.04 -4.65 12.60
C VAL A 264 -18.83 -3.50 11.95
N ALA A 265 -18.85 -3.45 10.62
CA ALA A 265 -19.39 -2.35 9.82
C ALA A 265 -20.92 -2.09 9.95
N GLY A 266 -21.65 -2.93 10.68
CA GLY A 266 -23.11 -2.83 10.85
C GLY A 266 -23.76 -4.17 10.62
#